data_AF-A0A967CYR8-F1
#
_entry.id   AF-A0A967CYR8-F1
#
_cell.length_a   1.000
_cell.length_b   1.000
_cell.length_c   1.000
_cell.angle_alpha   90.00
_cell.angle_beta   90.00
_cell.angle_gamma   90.00
#
_symmetry.space_group_name_H-M   'P 1'
#
loop_
_entity.id
_entity.type
_entity.pdbx_description
1 polymer ?
#
loop_
_entity_poly.entity_id
_entity_poly.type
_entity_poly.pdbx_seq_one_letter_code
_entity_poly.pdbx_strand_id
1 'polypeptide(L)' 'MLNKIYRAIVISRTKTATINTLAHLSERDLNDMGISRASFIEAQVESVIAELDAQDREAANTKMRKQIEASAKRLFAAV' A
#
# COMPACT_ATOMS: atom_id res chain seq x y z
N MET A 1 2.10 2.19 -16.17
CA MET A 1 1.23 3.38 -16.01
C MET A 1 -0.07 3.04 -15.27
N LEU A 2 -0.80 1.99 -15.68
CA LEU A 2 -2.05 1.58 -15.02
C LEU A 2 -1.92 1.34 -13.50
N ASN A 3 -0.86 0.65 -13.05
CA ASN A 3 -0.62 0.44 -11.60
C ASN A 3 -0.46 1.77 -10.84
N LYS A 4 0.23 2.76 -11.42
CA LYS A 4 0.40 4.08 -10.79
C LYS A 4 -0.95 4.81 -10.63
N ILE A 5 -1.81 4.72 -11.65
CA ILE A 5 -3.17 5.30 -11.61
C ILE A 5 -4.01 4.57 -10.55
N TYR A 6 -3.96 3.24 -10.53
CA TYR A 6 -4.66 2.44 -9.52
C TYR A 6 -4.24 2.82 -8.10
N ARG A 7 -2.92 2.91 -7.83
CA ARG A 7 -2.38 3.35 -6.54
C ARG A 7 -2.91 4.74 -6.15
N ALA A 8 -2.87 5.70 -7.07
CA ALA A 8 -3.38 7.05 -6.80
C ALA A 8 -4.88 7.04 -6.46
N ILE A 9 -5.67 6.20 -7.12
CA ILE A 9 -7.10 6.01 -6.82
C ILE A 9 -7.28 5.42 -5.43
N VAL A 10 -6.55 4.34 -5.08
CA VAL A 10 -6.63 3.71 -3.76
C VAL A 10 -6.28 4.71 -2.66
N ILE A 11 -5.14 5.39 -2.78
CA ILE A 11 -4.70 6.41 -1.80
C ILE A 11 -5.76 7.51 -1.63
N SER A 12 -6.30 8.02 -2.74
CA SER A 12 -7.33 9.07 -2.71
C SER A 12 -8.61 8.58 -2.03
N ARG A 13 -9.04 7.34 -2.33
CA ARG A 13 -10.22 6.72 -1.70
C ARG A 13 -10.01 6.47 -0.22
N THR A 14 -8.83 6.02 0.19
CA THR A 14 -8.46 5.87 1.60
C THR A 14 -8.60 7.20 2.32
N LYS A 15 -8.00 8.27 1.79
CA LYS A 15 -8.12 9.62 2.38
C LYS A 15 -9.58 10.04 2.55
N THR A 16 -10.40 9.89 1.50
CA THR A 16 -11.83 10.24 1.57
C THR A 16 -12.59 9.38 2.57
N ALA A 17 -12.33 8.06 2.60
CA ALA A 17 -12.96 7.16 3.55
C ALA A 17 -12.59 7.53 4.99
N THR A 18 -11.32 7.83 5.26
CA THR A 18 -10.84 8.25 6.58
C THR A 18 -11.45 9.59 7.00
N ILE A 19 -11.58 10.55 6.09
CA ILE A 19 -12.28 11.81 6.38
C ILE A 19 -13.73 11.54 6.76
N ASN A 20 -14.43 10.68 6.00
CA ASN A 20 -15.82 10.35 6.27
C ASN A 20 -16.01 9.61 7.60
N THR A 21 -15.09 8.71 7.98
CA THR A 21 -15.16 8.04 9.29
C THR A 21 -14.93 9.02 10.43
N LEU A 22 -13.97 9.95 10.28
CA LEU A 22 -13.70 11.00 11.26
C LEU A 22 -14.80 12.07 11.34
N ALA A 23 -15.64 12.22 10.31
CA ALA A 23 -16.76 13.15 10.32
C ALA A 23 -17.80 12.82 11.41
N HIS A 24 -17.82 11.56 11.86
CA HIS A 24 -18.69 11.10 12.95
C HIS A 24 -18.10 11.28 14.35
N LEU A 25 -16.87 11.79 14.47
CA LEU A 25 -16.20 12.05 15.74
C LEU A 25 -16.03 13.54 15.96
N SER A 26 -16.25 14.04 17.18
CA SER A 26 -15.96 15.44 17.50
C SER A 26 -14.45 15.66 17.70
N GLU A 27 -13.99 16.90 17.57
CA GLU A 27 -12.59 17.25 17.91
C GLU A 27 -12.25 16.92 19.37
N ARG A 28 -13.24 16.97 20.28
CA ARG A 28 -13.03 16.57 21.67
C ARG A 28 -12.76 15.08 21.78
N ASP A 29 -13.55 14.24 21.13
CA ASP A 29 -13.36 12.77 21.18
C ASP A 29 -11.98 12.38 20.63
N LEU A 30 -11.52 13.08 19.59
CA LEU A 30 -10.21 12.89 19.00
C LEU A 30 -9.08 13.34 19.94
N ASN A 31 -9.23 14.50 20.57
CA ASN A 31 -8.29 15.00 21.56
C ASN A 31 -8.24 14.12 22.81
N ASP A 32 -9.37 13.55 23.24
CA ASP A 32 -9.44 12.61 24.37
C ASP A 32 -8.67 11.31 24.06
N MET A 33 -8.62 10.91 22.78
CA MET A 33 -7.76 9.82 22.31
C MET A 33 -6.30 10.24 22.06
N GLY A 34 -5.97 11.53 22.19
CA GLY A 34 -4.64 12.08 21.93
C GLY A 34 -4.27 12.14 20.45
N ILE A 35 -5.25 12.18 19.54
CA ILE A 35 -5.01 12.12 18.09
C ILE A 35 -5.65 13.33 17.42
N SER A 36 -4.93 14.00 16.50
CA SER A 36 -5.55 15.02 15.66
C SER A 36 -6.17 14.40 14.39
N ARG A 37 -7.19 15.04 13.82
CA ARG A 37 -7.75 14.59 12.52
C ARG A 37 -6.69 14.47 11.43
N ALA A 38 -5.81 15.48 11.33
CA ALA A 38 -4.77 15.52 10.31
C ALA A 38 -3.79 14.35 10.49
N SER A 39 -3.27 14.15 11.70
CA SER A 39 -2.33 13.06 11.97
C SER A 39 -2.93 11.69 11.75
N PHE A 40 -4.22 11.50 12.05
CA PHE A 40 -4.89 10.22 11.80
C PHE A 40 -5.04 9.94 10.29
N ILE A 41 -5.43 10.93 9.50
CA ILE A 41 -5.54 10.81 8.04
C ILE A 41 -4.18 10.50 7.43
N GLU A 42 -3.14 11.21 7.85
CA GLU A 42 -1.77 11.00 7.37
C GLU A 42 -1.27 9.60 7.69
N ALA A 43 -1.42 9.14 8.95
CA ALA A 43 -1.02 7.80 9.36
C ALA A 43 -1.74 6.71 8.55
N GLN A 44 -3.04 6.88 8.27
CA GLN A 44 -3.79 5.91 7.50
C GLN A 44 -3.36 5.87 6.02
N VAL A 45 -3.09 7.03 5.43
CA VAL A 45 -2.58 7.13 4.05
C VAL A 45 -1.18 6.52 3.96
N GLU A 46 -0.30 6.82 4.91
CA GLU A 46 1.06 6.27 4.97
C GLU A 46 1.05 4.75 5.11
N SER A 47 0.19 4.21 5.97
CA SER A 47 0.00 2.77 6.11
C SER A 47 -0.38 2.10 4.78
N VAL A 48 -1.30 2.70 4.01
CA VAL A 48 -1.72 2.14 2.71
C VAL A 48 -0.60 2.26 1.67
N ILE A 49 0.17 3.35 1.67
CA ILE A 49 1.34 3.48 0.81
C ILE A 49 2.35 2.37 1.11
N ALA A 50 2.65 2.14 2.40
CA ALA A 50 3.59 1.11 2.82
C ALA A 50 3.12 -0.31 2.43
N GLU A 51 1.82 -0.60 2.54
CA GLU A 51 1.25 -1.87 2.12
C GLU A 51 1.41 -2.09 0.61
N LEU A 52 1.04 -1.08 -0.19
CA LEU A 52 1.18 -1.15 -1.65
C LEU A 52 2.65 -1.33 -2.06
N ASP A 53 3.58 -0.66 -1.37
CA ASP A 53 5.02 -0.79 -1.61
C ASP A 53 5.55 -2.18 -1.27
N ALA A 54 5.05 -2.79 -0.20
CA ALA A 54 5.36 -4.18 0.14
C ALA A 54 4.87 -5.16 -0.94
N GLN A 55 3.63 -4.97 -1.43
CA GLN A 55 3.06 -5.79 -2.49
C GLN A 55 3.86 -5.69 -3.79
N ASP A 56 4.26 -4.48 -4.19
CA ASP A 56 5.07 -4.28 -5.40
C ASP A 56 6.45 -4.95 -5.26
N ARG A 57 7.06 -4.89 -4.08
CA ARG A 57 8.34 -5.57 -3.80
C ARG A 57 8.19 -7.09 -3.89
N GLU A 58 7.13 -7.64 -3.33
CA GLU A 58 6.85 -9.08 -3.40
C GLU A 58 6.60 -9.55 -4.84
N ALA A 59 5.84 -8.78 -5.62
CA ALA A 59 5.61 -9.07 -7.03
C ALA A 59 6.91 -9.06 -7.84
N ALA A 60 7.80 -8.09 -7.58
CA ALA A 60 9.12 -8.03 -8.20
C ALA A 60 9.98 -9.25 -7.82
N ASN A 61 10.04 -9.60 -6.54
CA ASN A 61 10.78 -10.77 -6.04
C ASN A 61 10.26 -12.08 -6.67
N THR A 62 8.94 -12.24 -6.76
CA THR A 62 8.33 -13.42 -7.37
C THR A 62 8.69 -13.54 -8.85
N LYS A 63 8.69 -12.42 -9.58
CA LYS A 63 9.11 -12.39 -10.98
C LYS A 63 10.58 -12.79 -11.14
N MET A 64 11.46 -12.27 -10.28
CA MET A 64 12.88 -12.63 -10.27
C MET A 64 13.09 -14.12 -9.99
N ARG A 65 12.41 -14.69 -8.99
CA ARG A 65 12.48 -16.13 -8.68
C ARG A 65 12.12 -17.00 -9.88
N LYS A 66 11.01 -16.69 -10.55
CA LYS A 66 10.58 -17.41 -11.76
C LYS A 66 11.60 -17.32 -12.91
N GLN A 67 12.26 -16.17 -13.08
CA GLN A 67 13.31 -16.00 -14.09
C GLN A 67 14.56 -16.82 -13.78
N ILE A 68 14.95 -16.90 -12.50
CA ILE A 68 16.07 -17.72 -12.04
C ILE A 68 15.77 -19.21 -12.28
N GLU A 69 14.59 -19.68 -11.88
CA GLU A 69 14.16 -21.07 -12.11
C GLU A 69 14.13 -21.44 -13.60
N ALA A 70 13.59 -20.54 -14.44
CA ALA A 70 13.56 -20.75 -15.89
C ALA A 70 14.96 -20.82 -16.49
N SER A 71 15.89 -19.98 -16.03
CA SER A 71 17.29 -19.97 -16.47
C SER A 71 18.03 -21.23 -16.03
N ALA A 72 17.86 -21.64 -14.77
CA ALA A 72 18.43 -22.86 -14.24
C ALA A 72 17.97 -24.09 -15.02
N LYS A 73 16.65 -24.22 -15.29
CA LYS A 73 16.10 -25.32 -16.08
C LYS A 73 16.70 -25.40 -17.49
N ARG A 74 16.94 -24.26 -18.13
CA ARG A 74 17.58 -24.21 -19.46
C ARG A 74 19.04 -24.66 -19.42
N LEU A 75 19.78 -24.30 -18.38
CA LEU A 75 21.16 -24.73 -18.19
C LEU A 75 21.26 -26.25 -18.00
N PHE A 76 20.39 -26.83 -17.16
CA PHE A 76 20.34 -28.28 -16.96
C PHE A 76 19.86 -29.06 -18.17
N ALA A 77 19.02 -28.49 -19.03
CA ALA A 77 18.58 -29.13 -20.27
C ALA A 77 19.65 -29.10 -21.39
N ALA A 78 20.73 -28.33 -21.22
CA ALA A 78 21.81 -28.18 -22.19
C ALA A 78 23.06 -29.01 -21.85
N VAL A 79 23.02 -29.79 -20.76
CA VAL A 79 24.05 -30.75 -20.32
C VAL A 79 23.51 -32.16 -20.50
#